data_AF-A0AAU8TU06-F1
#
_entry.id   AF-A0AAU8TU06-F1
#
_cell.length_a   1.000
_cell.length_b   1.000
_cell.length_c   1.000
_cell.angle_alpha   90.00
_cell.angle_beta   90.00
_cell.angle_gamma   90.00
#
_symmetry.space_group_name_H-M   'P 1'
#
loop_
_entity.id
_entity.type
_entity.pdbx_description
1 polymer ?
#
loop_
_entity_poly.entity_id
_entity_poly.type
_entity_poly.pdbx_seq_one_letter_code
_entity_poly.pdbx_strand_id
1 'polypeptide(L)' 'MARHSETEEEVVFYQALYGEYGFWVRPLSMFLQTVEVDGEQVPRFALVQAEPSLFKGQ' A
#
# COMPACT_ATOMS: atom_id res chain seq x y z
N MET A 1 -3.66 7.22 2.90
CA MET A 1 -2.23 7.64 2.91
C MET A 1 -1.89 8.21 4.27
N ALA A 2 -0.64 8.14 4.68
CA ALA A 2 -0.13 8.76 5.91
C ALA A 2 1.19 9.48 5.62
N ARG A 3 1.68 10.26 6.59
CA ARG A 3 2.96 10.97 6.49
C ARG A 3 3.88 10.51 7.62
N HIS A 4 5.10 10.13 7.28
CA HIS A 4 6.11 9.76 8.27
C HIS A 4 6.52 11.01 9.07
N SER A 5 6.42 10.98 10.40
CA SER A 5 6.55 12.20 11.22
C SER A 5 7.95 12.82 11.20
N GLU A 6 8.98 12.00 11.16
CA GLU A 6 10.38 12.46 11.25
C GLU A 6 10.93 12.93 9.89
N THR A 7 10.45 12.35 8.80
CA THR A 7 11.00 12.60 7.44
C THR A 7 10.03 13.33 6.53
N GLU A 8 8.79 13.51 6.97
CA GLU A 8 7.67 14.04 6.18
C GLU A 8 7.36 13.27 4.88
N GLU A 9 7.93 12.08 4.68
CA GLU A 9 7.72 11.26 3.50
C GLU A 9 6.29 10.70 3.45
N GLU A 10 5.68 10.71 2.26
CA GLU A 10 4.38 10.08 2.03
C GLU A 10 4.50 8.56 2.04
N VAL A 11 3.64 7.92 2.82
CA VAL A 11 3.63 6.47 3.01
C VAL A 11 2.23 5.88 2.88
N VAL A 12 2.19 4.57 2.61
CA VAL A 12 0.98 3.73 2.66
C VAL A 12 1.09 2.82 3.88
N PHE A 13 0.04 2.84 4.71
CA PHE A 13 -0.16 1.90 5.81
C PHE A 13 -1.22 0.88 5.40
N TYR A 14 -0.91 -0.42 5.54
CA TYR A 14 -1.83 -1.50 5.20
C TYR A 14 -1.60 -2.75 6.06
N GLN A 15 -2.59 -3.63 6.12
CA GLN A 15 -2.49 -4.93 6.76
C GLN A 15 -2.21 -6.00 5.70
N ALA A 16 -1.26 -6.89 5.96
CA ALA A 16 -1.10 -8.09 5.15
C ALA A 16 -2.26 -9.05 5.41
N LEU A 17 -2.82 -9.65 4.36
CA LEU A 17 -3.87 -10.67 4.47
C LEU A 17 -3.32 -12.10 4.46
N TYR A 18 -2.04 -12.25 4.80
CA TYR A 18 -1.30 -13.51 4.80
C TYR A 18 -0.30 -13.55 5.97
N GLY A 19 0.19 -14.76 6.29
CA GLY A 19 1.10 -14.98 7.41
C GLY A 19 0.45 -14.57 8.73
N GLU A 20 1.17 -13.82 9.56
CA GLU A 20 0.71 -13.32 10.87
C GLU A 20 -0.23 -12.11 10.79
N TYR A 21 -0.73 -11.75 9.60
CA TYR A 21 -1.62 -10.60 9.38
C TYR A 21 -1.10 -9.26 9.93
N GLY A 22 0.22 -9.06 9.84
CA GLY A 22 0.90 -7.88 10.37
C GLY A 22 0.57 -6.58 9.61
N PHE A 23 0.78 -5.45 10.29
CA PHE A 23 0.67 -4.12 9.71
C PHE A 23 2.00 -3.62 9.19
N TRP A 24 1.98 -3.00 8.01
CA TRP A 24 3.17 -2.53 7.30
C TRP A 24 3.03 -1.06 6.92
N VAL A 25 4.16 -0.36 6.92
CA VAL A 25 4.32 0.98 6.35
C VAL A 25 5.31 0.88 5.19
N ARG A 26 4.97 1.48 4.05
CA ARG A 26 5.86 1.52 2.89
C ARG A 26 5.84 2.91 2.24
N PRO A 27 6.97 3.41 1.71
CA PRO A 27 6.99 4.62 0.89
C PRO A 27 5.94 4.56 -0.23
N LEU A 28 5.21 5.66 -0.43
CA LEU A 28 4.18 5.77 -1.47
C LEU A 28 4.79 5.53 -2.86
N SER A 29 5.98 6.06 -3.10
CA SER A 29 6.74 5.88 -4.35
C SER A 29 6.99 4.40 -4.67
N MET A 30 7.35 3.59 -3.67
CA MET A 30 7.56 2.15 -3.84
C MET A 30 6.24 1.39 -4.00
N PHE A 31 5.18 1.84 -3.34
CA PHE A 31 3.85 1.23 -3.44
C PHE A 31 3.27 1.39 -4.85
N LEU A 32 3.41 2.58 -5.46
CA LEU A 32 2.93 2.89 -6.80
C LEU A 32 3.86 2.41 -7.94
N GLN A 33 4.97 1.76 -7.60
CA GLN A 33 5.98 1.34 -8.57
C GLN A 33 5.46 0.20 -9.47
N THR A 34 5.91 0.19 -10.74
CA THR A 34 5.82 -0.98 -11.63
C THR A 34 6.99 -1.94 -11.37
N VAL A 35 6.73 -3.25 -11.42
CA VAL A 35 7.71 -4.33 -11.23
C VAL A 35 7.58 -5.36 -12.33
N GLU A 36 8.67 -6.09 -12.59
CA GLU A 36 8.66 -7.23 -13.51
C GLU A 36 8.19 -8.49 -12.76
N VAL A 37 7.18 -9.18 -13.28
CA VAL A 37 6.68 -10.48 -12.82
C VAL A 37 6.46 -11.34 -14.04
N ASP A 38 7.09 -12.52 -14.08
CA ASP A 38 7.01 -13.46 -15.22
C ASP A 38 7.31 -12.81 -16.59
N GLY A 39 8.21 -11.82 -16.61
CA GLY A 39 8.62 -11.08 -17.82
C GLY A 39 7.66 -9.95 -18.23
N GLU A 40 6.61 -9.68 -17.46
CA GLU A 40 5.66 -8.59 -17.70
C GLU A 40 5.81 -7.46 -16.66
N GLN A 41 5.70 -6.21 -17.13
CA GLN A 41 5.73 -5.02 -16.29
C GLN A 41 4.34 -4.72 -15.72
N VAL A 42 4.14 -4.98 -14.42
CA VAL A 42 2.85 -4.83 -13.74
C VAL A 42 2.95 -3.88 -12.54
N PRO A 43 1.86 -3.20 -12.13
CA PRO A 43 1.85 -2.45 -10.87
C PRO A 43 2.19 -3.37 -9.69
N ARG A 44 3.05 -2.92 -8.78
CA ARG A 44 3.42 -3.68 -7.58
C ARG A 44 2.19 -4.05 -6.75
N PHE A 45 1.24 -3.14 -6.66
CA PHE A 45 -0.05 -3.35 -6.01
C PHE A 45 -1.17 -2.91 -6.97
N ALA A 46 -2.15 -3.78 -7.17
CA ALA A 46 -3.34 -3.51 -7.96
C ALA A 46 -4.58 -3.67 -7.09
N LEU A 47 -5.57 -2.78 -7.27
CA LEU A 47 -6.85 -2.90 -6.60
C LEU A 47 -7.60 -4.11 -7.14
N VAL A 48 -7.87 -5.09 -6.28
CA VAL A 48 -8.70 -6.26 -6.62
C VAL A 48 -10.18 -5.94 -6.43
N GLN A 49 -10.53 -5.41 -5.26
CA GLN A 49 -11.89 -5.02 -4.91
C GLN A 49 -11.84 -3.91 -3.86
N ALA A 50 -12.72 -2.91 -3.98
CA ALA A 50 -12.91 -1.90 -2.95
C ALA A 50 -13.81 -2.44 -1.85
N GLU A 51 -13.36 -2.33 -0.59
CA GLU A 51 -14.22 -2.56 0.57
C GLU A 51 -14.90 -1.26 1.00
N PRO A 52 -16.08 -1.32 1.65
CA PRO A 52 -16.69 -0.16 2.26
C PRO A 52 -15.72 0.48 3.25
N SER A 53 -15.49 1.78 3.13
CA SER A 53 -14.64 2.50 4.08
C SER A 53 -15.19 2.36 5.50
N LEU A 54 -14.35 1.86 6.41
CA LEU A 54 -14.64 1.86 7.85
C LEU A 54 -14.60 3.28 8.43
N PHE A 55 -13.95 4.21 7.74
CA PHE A 55 -13.95 5.63 8.09
C PHE A 55 -15.10 6.33 7.36
N LYS A 56 -16.18 6.60 8.11
CA LYS A 56 -17.24 7.51 7.65
C LYS A 56 -16.83 8.95 8.00
N GLY A 57 -16.82 9.82 6.98
CA GLY A 57 -16.86 11.28 7.18
C GLY A 57 -15.51 11.98 7.30
N GLN A 58 -14.64 11.84 6.29
CA GLN A 58 -13.63 12.86 6.00
C GLN A 58 -13.93 13.48 4.62
#